data_AF-A0A1R1FB06-F1
#
_entry.id   AF-A0A1R1FB06-F1
#
_cell.length_a   1.000
_cell.length_b   1.000
_cell.length_c   1.000
_cell.angle_alpha   90.00
_cell.angle_beta   90.00
_cell.angle_gamma   90.00
#
_symmetry.space_group_name_H-M   'P 1'
#
loop_
_entity.id
_entity.type
_entity.pdbx_description
1 polymer ?
#
loop_
_entity_poly.entity_id
_entity_poly.type
_entity_poly.pdbx_seq_one_letter_code
_entity_poly.pdbx_strand_id
1 'polypeptide(L)'
;MLVNAVQRYMVLGLIFIGISLTAYLVLERGEGYHITTTEYYGLRNAGGVIYILSLILGFGHYLVAFYVVIISPISWLLRKYVCFPMVRTFIYMIGFGWGGLWVFDIMYSPYFVKGYYLNRMTSIWIFAIAGLVYAIVENKIWRRGHAERTEGYLTNVE
;
A
#
# COMPACT_ATOMS: atom_id res chain seq x y z
N MET A 1 7.90 16.77 -20.61
CA MET A 1 8.73 15.93 -19.69
C MET A 1 8.17 15.84 -18.27
N LEU A 2 7.72 16.94 -17.64
CA LEU A 2 7.18 16.91 -16.27
C LEU A 2 5.84 16.15 -16.15
N VAL A 3 4.97 16.30 -17.16
CA VAL A 3 3.64 15.64 -17.22
C VAL A 3 3.75 14.12 -17.10
N ASN A 4 4.72 13.49 -17.78
CA ASN A 4 4.93 12.03 -17.70
C ASN A 4 5.38 11.59 -16.30
N ALA A 5 6.14 12.41 -15.58
CA ALA A 5 6.58 12.08 -14.23
C ALA A 5 5.42 12.19 -13.23
N VAL A 6 4.66 13.29 -13.28
CA VAL A 6 3.48 13.50 -12.42
C VAL A 6 2.44 12.42 -12.67
N GLN A 7 2.15 12.10 -13.94
CA GLN A 7 1.21 11.03 -14.30
C GLN A 7 1.65 9.67 -13.76
N ARG A 8 2.96 9.35 -13.79
CA ARG A 8 3.49 8.11 -13.20
C ARG A 8 3.29 8.07 -11.68
N TYR A 9 3.51 9.19 -10.98
CA TYR A 9 3.25 9.27 -9.54
C TYR A 9 1.76 9.17 -9.20
N MET A 10 0.86 9.72 -10.05
CA MET A 10 -0.59 9.55 -9.88
C MET A 10 -1.00 8.08 -10.06
N VAL A 11 -0.51 7.41 -11.10
CA VAL A 11 -0.76 5.98 -11.35
C VAL A 11 -0.23 5.13 -10.19
N LEU A 12 0.97 5.42 -9.71
CA LEU A 12 1.53 4.74 -8.53
C LEU A 12 0.70 4.97 -7.27
N GLY A 13 0.09 6.15 -7.11
CA GLY A 13 -0.82 6.45 -6.00
C GLY A 13 -2.09 5.61 -6.04
N LEU A 14 -2.72 5.49 -7.21
CA LEU A 14 -3.89 4.62 -7.39
C LEU A 14 -3.54 3.15 -7.13
N ILE A 15 -2.38 2.69 -7.60
CA ILE A 15 -1.89 1.33 -7.35
C ILE A 15 -1.62 1.11 -5.86
N PHE A 16 -0.98 2.08 -5.19
CA PHE A 16 -0.74 2.03 -3.74
C PHE A 16 -2.06 1.90 -2.96
N ILE A 17 -3.06 2.70 -3.31
CA ILE A 17 -4.38 2.63 -2.69
C ILE A 17 -4.99 1.25 -2.91
N GLY A 18 -5.02 0.74 -4.14
CA GLY A 18 -5.57 -0.58 -4.45
C GLY A 18 -4.87 -1.73 -3.70
N ILE A 19 -3.54 -1.71 -3.65
CA ILE A 19 -2.74 -2.69 -2.92
C ILE A 19 -3.04 -2.62 -1.42
N SER A 20 -3.10 -1.40 -0.86
CA SER A 20 -3.36 -1.21 0.56
C SER A 20 -4.77 -1.68 0.92
N LEU A 21 -5.80 -1.28 0.17
CA LEU A 21 -7.19 -1.75 0.34
C LEU A 21 -7.27 -3.29 0.31
N THR A 22 -6.55 -3.91 -0.62
CA THR A 22 -6.50 -5.38 -0.70
C THR A 22 -5.84 -5.98 0.55
N ALA A 23 -4.74 -5.39 1.02
CA ALA A 23 -4.07 -5.83 2.25
C ALA A 23 -4.99 -5.71 3.48
N TYR A 24 -5.77 -4.63 3.60
CA TYR A 24 -6.76 -4.49 4.67
C TYR A 24 -7.84 -5.58 4.61
N LEU A 25 -8.33 -5.91 3.42
CA LEU A 25 -9.34 -6.97 3.26
C LEU A 25 -8.78 -8.35 3.60
N VAL A 26 -7.53 -8.63 3.24
CA VAL A 26 -6.85 -9.88 3.58
C VAL A 26 -6.64 -9.98 5.09
N LEU A 27 -6.19 -8.89 5.73
CA LEU A 27 -6.01 -8.84 7.18
C LEU A 27 -7.36 -9.02 7.90
N GLU A 28 -8.40 -8.34 7.43
CA GLU A 28 -9.74 -8.48 7.99
C GLU A 28 -10.28 -9.90 7.84
N ARG A 29 -10.01 -10.54 6.69
CA ARG A 29 -10.44 -11.92 6.44
C ARG A 29 -9.68 -12.94 7.30
N GLY A 30 -8.40 -12.67 7.57
CA GLY A 30 -7.52 -13.52 8.35
C GLY A 30 -7.71 -13.37 9.86
N GLU A 31 -7.75 -12.13 10.35
CA GLU A 31 -7.78 -11.80 11.77
C GLU A 31 -9.19 -11.37 12.20
N GLY A 32 -9.79 -10.39 11.52
CA GLY A 32 -11.10 -9.83 11.87
C GLY A 32 -12.26 -10.84 11.89
N TYR A 33 -12.19 -11.93 11.12
CA TYR A 33 -13.20 -12.99 11.15
C TYR A 33 -13.25 -13.78 12.45
N HIS A 34 -12.17 -13.75 13.25
CA HIS A 34 -12.17 -14.36 14.58
C HIS A 34 -13.07 -13.60 15.54
N ILE A 35 -13.31 -12.30 15.32
CA ILE A 35 -14.14 -11.47 16.20
C ILE A 35 -15.62 -11.74 15.91
N THR A 36 -16.26 -12.42 16.85
CA THR A 36 -17.63 -12.91 16.66
C THR A 36 -18.71 -12.00 17.24
N THR A 37 -18.35 -10.94 17.95
CA THR A 37 -19.28 -10.01 18.62
C THR A 37 -20.02 -9.11 17.64
N THR A 38 -21.27 -8.78 17.93
CA THR A 38 -22.06 -7.77 17.19
C THR A 38 -21.54 -6.34 17.35
N GLU A 39 -20.73 -6.07 18.38
CA GLU A 39 -20.08 -4.77 18.61
C GLU A 39 -18.99 -4.45 17.58
N TYR A 40 -18.45 -5.49 16.94
CA TYR A 40 -17.41 -5.33 15.92
C TYR A 40 -18.04 -5.25 14.53
N TYR A 41 -17.98 -4.07 13.92
CA TYR A 41 -18.50 -3.80 12.57
C TYR A 41 -17.55 -4.24 11.45
N GLY A 42 -17.03 -5.46 11.54
CA GLY A 42 -16.14 -6.07 10.52
C GLY A 42 -16.87 -6.68 9.33
N LEU A 43 -16.11 -7.27 8.40
CA LEU A 43 -16.63 -7.84 7.15
C LEU A 43 -17.73 -8.90 7.40
N ARG A 44 -17.57 -9.67 8.49
CA ARG A 44 -18.49 -10.74 8.89
C ARG A 44 -19.82 -10.22 9.46
N ASN A 45 -19.78 -9.14 10.23
CA ASN A 45 -20.90 -8.71 11.06
C ASN A 45 -21.67 -7.53 10.45
N ALA A 46 -20.97 -6.58 9.82
CA ALA A 46 -21.58 -5.46 9.10
C ALA A 46 -21.96 -5.82 7.65
N GLY A 47 -21.40 -6.92 7.13
CA GLY A 47 -21.54 -7.32 5.73
C GLY A 47 -20.54 -6.61 4.80
N GLY A 48 -20.22 -7.28 3.69
CA GLY A 48 -19.11 -6.88 2.82
C GLY A 48 -19.23 -5.48 2.24
N VAL A 49 -20.43 -5.11 1.77
CA VAL A 49 -20.66 -3.80 1.12
C VAL A 49 -20.51 -2.65 2.11
N ILE A 50 -21.11 -2.76 3.30
CA ILE A 50 -21.06 -1.72 4.33
C ILE A 50 -19.64 -1.55 4.84
N TYR A 51 -18.92 -2.66 5.07
CA TYR A 51 -17.54 -2.63 5.51
C TYR A 51 -16.62 -1.97 4.47
N ILE A 52 -16.69 -2.39 3.20
CA ILE A 52 -15.87 -1.81 2.12
C ILE A 52 -16.15 -0.31 1.97
N LEU A 53 -17.42 0.10 2.00
CA LEU A 53 -17.80 1.51 1.88
C LEU A 53 -17.26 2.33 3.07
N SER A 54 -17.38 1.79 4.30
CA SER A 54 -16.83 2.42 5.51
C SER A 54 -15.31 2.54 5.45
N LEU A 55 -14.63 1.53 4.91
CA LEU A 55 -13.19 1.51 4.75
C LEU A 55 -12.71 2.54 3.71
N ILE A 56 -13.42 2.67 2.58
CA ILE A 56 -13.06 3.66 1.55
C ILE A 56 -13.33 5.09 2.06
N LEU A 57 -14.51 5.35 2.64
CA LEU A 57 -14.89 6.69 3.09
C LEU A 57 -14.10 7.12 4.34
N GLY A 58 -14.01 6.23 5.32
CA GLY A 58 -13.36 6.47 6.61
C GLY A 58 -11.85 6.34 6.59
N PHE A 59 -11.28 5.50 5.73
CA PHE A 59 -9.83 5.23 5.70
C PHE A 59 -9.14 5.68 4.41
N GLY A 60 -9.88 5.82 3.30
CA GLY A 60 -9.30 6.16 2.00
C GLY A 60 -8.59 7.51 1.98
N HIS A 61 -9.10 8.51 2.69
CA HIS A 61 -8.45 9.82 2.77
C HIS A 61 -7.10 9.77 3.52
N TYR A 62 -6.98 8.93 4.55
CA TYR A 62 -5.69 8.68 5.21
C TYR A 62 -4.69 8.02 4.26
N LEU A 63 -5.14 7.07 3.42
CA LEU A 63 -4.26 6.45 2.43
C LEU A 63 -3.75 7.45 1.40
N VAL A 64 -4.60 8.34 0.92
CA VAL A 64 -4.20 9.40 -0.02
C VAL A 64 -3.19 10.35 0.64
N ALA A 65 -3.49 10.83 1.86
CA ALA A 65 -2.58 11.70 2.60
C ALA A 65 -1.23 11.03 2.87
N PHE A 66 -1.25 9.77 3.32
CA PHE A 66 -0.04 8.98 3.56
C PHE A 66 0.78 8.80 2.28
N TYR A 67 0.13 8.53 1.15
CA TYR A 67 0.82 8.41 -0.13
C TYR A 67 1.49 9.72 -0.53
N VAL A 68 0.76 10.84 -0.48
CA VAL A 68 1.26 12.15 -0.94
C VAL A 68 2.38 12.67 -0.03
N VAL A 69 2.24 12.52 1.29
CA VAL A 69 3.15 13.11 2.28
C VAL A 69 4.36 12.22 2.56
N ILE A 70 4.18 10.89 2.56
CA ILE A 70 5.24 9.97 3.00
C ILE A 70 5.78 9.19 1.81
N ILE A 71 4.93 8.43 1.10
CA ILE A 71 5.40 7.53 0.05
C ILE A 71 6.01 8.30 -1.12
N SER A 72 5.33 9.32 -1.64
CA SER A 72 5.82 10.09 -2.81
C SER A 72 7.19 10.73 -2.57
N PRO A 73 7.45 11.46 -1.45
CA PRO A 73 8.77 11.99 -1.16
C PRO A 73 9.83 10.90 -0.96
N ILE A 74 9.48 9.79 -0.30
CA ILE A 74 10.39 8.65 -0.12
C ILE A 74 10.73 8.01 -1.47
N SER A 75 9.74 7.78 -2.33
CA SER A 75 9.95 7.23 -3.68
C SER A 75 10.88 8.11 -4.51
N TRP A 76 10.72 9.42 -4.43
CA TRP A 76 11.62 10.37 -5.07
C TRP A 76 13.03 10.30 -4.47
N LEU A 77 13.14 10.31 -3.14
CA LEU A 77 14.42 10.27 -2.41
C LEU A 77 15.20 8.98 -2.72
N LEU A 78 14.53 7.84 -2.66
CA LEU A 78 15.11 6.52 -2.96
C LEU A 78 15.63 6.45 -4.38
N ARG A 79 14.96 7.06 -5.34
CA ARG A 79 15.46 7.11 -6.73
C ARG A 79 16.68 8.01 -6.88
N LYS A 80 16.76 9.09 -6.10
CA LYS A 80 17.87 10.02 -6.14
C LYS A 80 19.15 9.42 -5.53
N TYR A 81 19.02 8.68 -4.43
CA TYR A 81 20.17 8.21 -3.65
C TYR A 81 20.49 6.71 -3.80
N VAL A 82 19.51 5.88 -4.16
CA VAL A 82 19.68 4.42 -4.19
C VAL A 82 19.71 3.93 -5.64
N CYS A 83 20.91 3.58 -6.10
CA CYS A 83 21.12 3.07 -7.46
C CYS A 83 20.54 1.65 -7.66
N PHE A 84 20.62 0.80 -6.63
CA PHE A 84 20.21 -0.61 -6.74
C PHE A 84 18.70 -0.80 -6.51
N PRO A 85 17.96 -1.39 -7.47
CA PRO A 85 16.52 -1.59 -7.33
C PRO A 85 16.17 -2.59 -6.21
N MET A 86 17.07 -3.54 -5.91
CA MET A 86 16.88 -4.53 -4.87
C MET A 86 16.84 -3.90 -3.47
N VAL A 87 17.72 -2.92 -3.21
CA VAL A 87 17.75 -2.17 -1.93
C VAL A 87 16.47 -1.36 -1.75
N ARG A 88 15.96 -0.74 -2.82
CA ARG A 88 14.67 -0.02 -2.78
C ARG A 88 13.52 -0.95 -2.41
N THR A 89 13.49 -2.15 -2.96
CA THR A 89 12.49 -3.17 -2.62
C THR A 89 12.54 -3.55 -1.14
N PHE A 90 13.74 -3.75 -0.57
CA PHE A 90 13.88 -4.03 0.86
C PHE A 90 13.34 -2.89 1.74
N ILE A 91 13.61 -1.63 1.35
CA ILE A 91 13.14 -0.46 2.10
C ILE A 91 11.60 -0.38 2.10
N TYR A 92 10.95 -0.61 0.95
CA TYR A 92 9.49 -0.64 0.90
C TYR A 92 8.90 -1.80 1.69
N MET A 93 9.51 -2.98 1.64
CA MET A 93 9.04 -4.15 2.38
C MET A 93 9.06 -3.89 3.89
N ILE A 94 10.16 -3.34 4.41
CA ILE A 94 10.29 -3.00 5.84
C ILE A 94 9.35 -1.86 6.21
N GLY A 95 9.33 -0.79 5.39
CA GLY A 95 8.50 0.39 5.66
C GLY A 95 7.01 0.07 5.68
N PHE A 96 6.53 -0.75 4.75
CA PHE A 96 5.13 -1.19 4.74
C PHE A 96 4.84 -2.18 5.86
N GLY A 97 5.74 -3.13 6.15
CA GLY A 97 5.58 -4.03 7.30
C GLY A 97 5.41 -3.26 8.61
N TRP A 98 6.21 -2.21 8.82
CA TRP A 98 6.07 -1.31 9.97
C TRP A 98 4.76 -0.50 9.92
N GLY A 99 4.38 0.00 8.75
CA GLY A 99 3.08 0.64 8.54
C GLY A 99 1.90 -0.29 8.87
N GLY A 100 2.03 -1.59 8.58
CA GLY A 100 1.04 -2.62 8.92
C GLY A 100 0.83 -2.77 10.44
N LEU A 101 1.87 -2.56 11.25
CA LEU A 101 1.72 -2.54 12.71
C LEU A 101 0.82 -1.40 13.16
N TRP A 102 1.10 -0.19 12.65
CA TRP A 102 0.33 1.00 12.98
C TRP A 102 -1.13 0.86 12.53
N VAL A 103 -1.34 0.31 11.35
CA VAL A 103 -2.67 -0.05 10.82
C VAL A 103 -3.42 -1.01 11.75
N PHE A 104 -2.76 -2.08 12.19
CA PHE A 104 -3.38 -3.09 13.05
C PHE A 104 -3.88 -2.46 14.36
N ASP A 105 -3.09 -1.56 14.93
CA ASP A 105 -3.40 -0.88 16.18
C ASP A 105 -4.54 0.13 16.05
N ILE A 106 -4.76 0.69 14.86
CA ILE A 106 -5.92 1.55 14.58
C ILE A 106 -7.18 0.72 14.32
N MET A 107 -7.05 -0.40 13.60
CA MET A 107 -8.19 -1.23 13.23
C MET A 107 -8.74 -2.05 14.39
N TYR A 108 -7.88 -2.60 15.23
CA TYR A 108 -8.26 -3.52 16.29
C TYR A 108 -8.04 -2.88 17.66
N SER A 109 -9.14 -2.66 18.39
CA SER A 109 -9.05 -2.24 19.79
C SER A 109 -8.27 -3.27 20.61
N PRO A 110 -7.43 -2.85 21.58
CA PRO A 110 -6.69 -3.75 22.47
C PRO A 110 -7.59 -4.78 23.18
N TYR A 111 -8.86 -4.43 23.40
CA TYR A 111 -9.88 -5.34 23.95
C TYR A 111 -10.08 -6.57 23.04
N PHE A 112 -10.31 -6.36 21.74
CA PHE A 112 -10.48 -7.44 20.79
C PHE A 112 -9.18 -8.22 20.62
N VAL A 113 -8.04 -7.54 20.52
CA VAL A 113 -6.71 -8.18 20.38
C VAL A 113 -6.46 -9.20 21.48
N LYS A 114 -6.72 -8.85 22.75
CA LYS A 114 -6.56 -9.76 23.88
C LYS A 114 -7.67 -10.81 23.97
N GLY A 115 -8.91 -10.42 23.70
CA GLY A 115 -10.07 -11.32 23.81
C GLY A 115 -10.10 -12.43 22.75
N TYR A 116 -9.61 -12.13 21.55
CA TYR A 116 -9.62 -13.04 20.40
C TYR A 116 -8.24 -13.54 19.98
N TYR A 117 -7.19 -13.23 20.76
CA TYR A 117 -5.80 -13.62 20.49
C TYR A 117 -5.33 -13.26 19.07
N LEU A 118 -5.72 -12.09 18.58
CA LEU A 118 -5.37 -11.64 17.23
C LEU A 118 -3.85 -11.47 17.10
N ASN A 119 -3.30 -11.95 15.99
CA ASN A 119 -1.86 -12.00 15.81
C ASN A 119 -1.35 -10.78 15.06
N ARG A 120 -0.69 -9.87 15.78
CA ARG A 120 -0.07 -8.68 15.20
C ARG A 120 0.96 -9.00 14.10
N MET A 121 1.61 -10.17 14.14
CA MET A 121 2.59 -10.58 13.14
C MET A 121 1.97 -10.79 11.76
N THR A 122 0.69 -11.21 11.66
CA THR A 122 0.06 -11.44 10.35
C THR A 122 -0.08 -10.13 9.58
N SER A 123 -0.38 -9.02 10.27
CA SER A 123 -0.36 -7.69 9.66
C SER A 123 1.01 -7.32 9.09
N ILE A 124 2.09 -7.56 9.85
CA ILE A 124 3.46 -7.27 9.36
C ILE A 124 3.72 -8.01 8.05
N TRP A 125 3.42 -9.30 8.00
CA TRP A 125 3.66 -10.13 6.82
C TRP A 125 2.80 -9.71 5.62
N ILE A 126 1.51 -9.47 5.84
CA ILE A 126 0.58 -9.05 4.78
C ILE A 126 1.04 -7.72 4.17
N PHE A 127 1.36 -6.73 5.02
CA PHE A 127 1.79 -5.42 4.54
C PHE A 127 3.22 -5.43 3.99
N ALA A 128 4.12 -6.29 4.49
CA ALA A 128 5.44 -6.48 3.88
C ALA A 128 5.33 -7.03 2.44
N ILE A 129 4.45 -8.01 2.23
CA ILE A 129 4.15 -8.53 0.88
C ILE A 129 3.55 -7.44 0.00
N ALA A 130 2.63 -6.63 0.54
CA ALA A 130 2.06 -5.48 -0.17
C ALA A 130 3.14 -4.48 -0.61
N GLY A 131 4.10 -4.16 0.26
CA GLY A 131 5.25 -3.30 -0.05
C GLY A 131 6.17 -3.89 -1.12
N LEU A 132 6.39 -5.22 -1.10
CA LEU A 132 7.12 -5.94 -2.14
C LEU A 132 6.43 -5.81 -3.51
N VAL A 133 5.12 -6.04 -3.57
CA VAL A 133 4.33 -5.89 -4.80
C VAL A 133 4.41 -4.45 -5.31
N TYR A 134 4.27 -3.46 -4.42
CA TYR A 134 4.39 -2.05 -4.76
C TYR A 134 5.76 -1.74 -5.39
N ALA A 135 6.86 -2.20 -4.77
CA ALA A 135 8.20 -1.98 -5.29
C ALA A 135 8.44 -2.61 -6.68
N ILE A 136 7.90 -3.81 -6.93
CA ILE A 136 8.00 -4.47 -8.24
C ILE A 136 7.28 -3.64 -9.31
N VAL A 137 6.05 -3.21 -9.01
CA VAL A 137 5.24 -2.39 -9.93
C VAL A 137 5.91 -1.04 -10.18
N GLU A 138 6.45 -0.42 -9.12
CA GLU A 138 7.20 0.83 -9.22
C GLU A 138 8.40 0.69 -10.18
N ASN A 139 9.19 -0.37 -10.03
CA ASN A 139 10.34 -0.63 -10.89
C ASN A 139 9.91 -0.88 -12.35
N LYS A 140 8.81 -1.60 -12.58
CA LYS A 140 8.29 -1.90 -13.93
C LYS A 140 7.81 -0.64 -14.66
N ILE A 141 7.02 0.21 -13.99
CA ILE A 141 6.50 1.46 -14.56
C ILE A 141 7.65 2.39 -14.97
N TRP A 142 8.69 2.48 -14.14
CA TRP A 142 9.81 3.34 -14.45
C TRP A 142 10.70 2.83 -15.58
N ARG A 143 10.94 1.50 -15.66
CA ARG A 143 11.69 0.88 -16.77
C ARG A 143 11.04 1.14 -18.13
N ARG A 144 9.72 0.92 -18.24
CA ARG A 144 8.95 1.24 -19.47
C ARG A 144 9.12 2.71 -19.85
N GLY A 145 9.08 3.56 -18.84
CA GLY A 145 9.23 4.98 -19.02
C GLY A 145 10.60 5.49 -19.46
N HIS A 146 11.66 4.68 -19.34
CA HIS A 146 12.98 4.96 -19.91
C HIS A 146 13.08 4.47 -21.36
N ALA A 147 12.46 3.34 -21.69
CA ALA A 147 12.42 2.79 -23.06
C ALA A 147 11.70 3.74 -24.03
N GLU A 148 10.50 4.21 -23.66
CA GLU A 148 9.71 5.17 -24.47
C GLU A 148 10.46 6.49 -24.74
N ARG A 149 11.30 6.94 -23.79
CA ARG A 149 12.09 8.16 -23.93
C ARG A 149 13.28 7.97 -24.88
N THR A 150 13.80 6.75 -24.98
CA THR A 150 14.95 6.42 -25.82
C THR A 150 14.50 6.22 -27.27
N GLU A 151 13.37 5.55 -27.50
CA GLU A 151 12.75 5.42 -28.83
C GLU A 151 12.33 6.78 -29.39
N GLY A 152 11.70 7.64 -28.57
CA GLY A 152 11.32 8.98 -29.00
C GLY A 152 12.49 9.92 -29.30
N TYR A 153 13.71 9.61 -28.87
CA TYR A 153 14.90 10.37 -29.27
C TYR A 153 15.45 9.90 -30.62
N LEU A 154 15.31 8.62 -30.95
CA LEU A 154 15.77 8.06 -32.23
C LEU A 154 14.89 8.52 -33.39
N THR A 155 13.57 8.65 -33.18
CA THR A 155 12.63 9.11 -34.23
C THR A 155 12.65 10.62 -34.51
N ASN A 156 13.28 11.44 -33.65
CA ASN A 156 13.40 12.90 -33.86
C ASN A 156 14.76 13.31 -34.47
N VAL A 157 15.60 12.34 -34.82
CA VAL A 157 16.94 12.55 -35.40
C VAL A 157 16.99 12.08 -36.87
N GLU A 158 15.91 11.48 -37.38
CA GLU A 158 15.67 11.20 -38.80
C GLU A 158 14.85 12.32 -39.45
#